data_AF-A0A946YYQ0-F1
#
_entry.id   AF-A0A946YYQ0-F1
#
_cell.length_a   1.000
_cell.length_b   1.000
_cell.length_c   1.000
_cell.angle_alpha   90.00
_cell.angle_beta   90.00
_cell.angle_gamma   90.00
#
_symmetry.space_group_name_H-M   'P 1'
#
loop_
_entity.id
_entity.type
_entity.pdbx_description
1 polymer ?
#
loop_
_entity_poly.entity_id
_entity_poly.type
_entity_poly.pdbx_seq_one_letter_code
_entity_poly.pdbx_strand_id
1 'polypeptide(L)'
;MSRLSRKAEELVSDGLEDRILEEPTGLWRGAWKRLLRRKGGIVGMIIIGIMVLTAIFADVIAPYSPTEDFIGEPNVTRRDGPCIHFLGCDESRPQFIMGLDG
;
A
#
# COMPACT_ATOMS: atom_id res chain seq x y z
N MET A 1 31.41 -14.43 55.13
CA MET A 1 31.13 -13.62 53.92
C MET A 1 31.12 -14.44 52.61
N SER A 2 30.94 -15.77 52.62
CA SER A 2 31.60 -16.61 51.60
C SER A 2 30.74 -17.29 50.53
N ARG A 3 29.40 -17.25 50.59
CA ARG A 3 28.56 -17.98 49.60
C ARG A 3 27.43 -17.16 48.98
N LEU A 4 26.81 -16.26 49.75
CA LEU A 4 25.71 -15.42 49.26
C LEU A 4 26.20 -14.36 48.26
N SER A 5 27.37 -13.76 48.51
CA SER A 5 27.97 -12.79 47.58
C SER A 5 28.30 -13.43 46.24
N ARG A 6 28.84 -14.66 46.27
CA ARG A 6 29.23 -15.39 45.06
C ARG A 6 28.02 -15.77 44.21
N LYS A 7 26.93 -16.20 44.86
CA LYS A 7 25.67 -16.54 44.19
C LYS A 7 24.95 -15.30 43.64
N ALA A 8 25.08 -14.15 44.30
CA ALA A 8 24.57 -12.89 43.77
C ALA A 8 25.36 -12.43 42.53
N GLU A 9 26.68 -12.59 42.53
CA GLU A 9 27.54 -12.27 41.39
C GLU A 9 27.28 -13.19 40.18
N GLU A 10 27.02 -14.48 40.45
CA GLU A 10 26.67 -15.49 39.44
C GLU A 10 25.30 -15.22 38.80
N LEU A 11 24.26 -14.89 39.59
CA LEU A 11 22.93 -14.51 39.08
C LEU A 11 22.94 -13.20 38.28
N VAL A 12 23.84 -12.27 38.64
CA VAL A 12 24.02 -11.02 37.90
C VAL A 12 24.76 -11.25 36.59
N SER A 13 25.78 -12.12 36.57
CA SER A 13 26.47 -12.50 35.33
C SER A 13 25.51 -13.22 34.39
N ASP A 14 24.81 -14.25 34.88
CA ASP A 14 23.85 -15.04 34.08
C ASP A 14 22.74 -14.14 33.48
N GLY A 15 22.16 -13.25 34.29
CA GLY A 15 21.16 -12.29 33.82
C GLY A 15 21.72 -11.16 32.94
N LEU A 16 23.03 -10.90 32.94
CA LEU A 16 23.70 -9.96 32.05
C LEU A 16 24.03 -10.63 30.71
N GLU A 17 24.53 -11.86 30.74
CA GLU A 17 24.77 -12.69 29.56
C GLU A 17 23.47 -12.91 28.78
N ASP A 18 22.36 -13.26 29.42
CA ASP A 18 21.05 -13.38 28.77
C ASP A 18 20.62 -12.10 28.03
N ARG A 19 20.88 -10.92 28.61
CA ARG A 19 20.55 -9.63 28.00
C ARG A 19 21.48 -9.24 26.85
N ILE A 20 22.72 -9.75 26.85
CA ILE A 20 23.70 -9.53 25.78
C ILE A 20 23.45 -10.50 24.61
N LEU A 21 22.98 -11.73 24.92
CA LEU A 21 22.62 -12.76 23.94
C LEU A 21 21.27 -12.50 23.26
N GLU A 22 20.38 -11.72 23.88
CA GLU A 22 19.16 -11.25 23.24
C GLU A 22 19.49 -10.21 22.17
N GLU A 23 19.81 -10.69 20.96
CA GLU A 23 20.10 -9.84 19.81
C GLU A 23 18.95 -8.83 19.62
N PRO A 24 19.25 -7.52 19.61
CA PRO A 24 18.23 -6.52 19.39
C PRO A 24 17.62 -6.76 18.01
N THR A 25 16.37 -7.24 17.98
CA THR A 25 15.66 -7.45 16.71
C THR A 25 15.75 -6.16 15.91
N GLY A 26 16.30 -6.23 14.70
CA GLY A 26 16.59 -5.04 13.91
C GLY A 26 15.39 -4.09 13.87
N LEU A 27 15.63 -2.80 14.13
CA LEU A 27 14.57 -1.79 14.29
C LEU A 27 13.49 -1.90 13.19
N TRP A 28 13.93 -2.13 11.95
CA TRP A 28 13.06 -2.30 10.79
C TRP A 28 12.14 -3.53 10.87
N ARG A 29 12.68 -4.69 11.26
CA ARG A 29 11.90 -5.93 11.44
C ARG A 29 10.88 -5.78 12.56
N GLY A 30 11.28 -5.13 13.66
CA GLY A 30 10.38 -4.84 14.79
C GLY A 30 9.25 -3.89 14.42
N ALA A 31 9.56 -2.83 13.67
CA ALA A 31 8.58 -1.86 13.17
C ALA A 31 7.58 -2.51 12.21
N TRP A 32 8.06 -3.30 11.24
CA TRP A 32 7.21 -4.00 10.28
C TRP A 32 6.26 -4.99 10.95
N LYS A 33 6.78 -5.78 11.91
CA LYS A 33 5.96 -6.71 12.70
C LYS A 33 4.89 -5.97 13.49
N ARG A 34 5.21 -4.81 14.10
CA ARG A 34 4.24 -3.99 14.83
C ARG A 34 3.17 -3.38 13.92
N LEU A 35 3.56 -2.94 12.72
CA LEU A 35 2.63 -2.37 11.73
C LEU A 35 1.59 -3.40 11.29
N LEU A 36 2.04 -4.60 10.91
CA LEU A 36 1.17 -5.70 10.48
C LEU A 36 0.28 -6.26 11.59
N ARG A 37 0.65 -6.09 12.87
CA ARG A 37 -0.12 -6.64 14.00
C ARG A 37 -1.28 -5.74 14.44
N ARG A 38 -1.30 -4.47 14.04
CA ARG A 38 -2.33 -3.49 14.43
C ARG A 38 -3.32 -3.28 13.29
N LYS A 39 -4.62 -3.34 13.59
CA LYS A 39 -5.70 -3.12 12.60
C LYS A 39 -5.55 -1.80 11.85
N GLY A 40 -5.20 -0.71 12.53
CA GLY A 40 -4.96 0.59 11.89
C GLY A 40 -3.77 0.59 10.92
N GLY A 41 -2.69 -0.13 11.23
CA GLY A 41 -1.55 -0.29 10.34
C GLY A 41 -1.90 -1.06 9.07
N ILE A 42 -2.72 -2.11 9.20
CA ILE A 42 -3.23 -2.89 8.06
C ILE A 42 -4.10 -2.01 7.16
N VAL A 43 -5.02 -1.21 7.72
CA VAL A 43 -5.87 -0.31 6.93
C VAL A 43 -5.02 0.68 6.12
N GLY A 44 -4.02 1.30 6.76
CA GLY A 44 -3.09 2.19 6.05
C GLY A 44 -2.34 1.48 4.92
N MET A 45 -1.84 0.26 5.17
CA MET A 45 -1.18 -0.55 4.14
C MET A 45 -2.12 -0.88 2.97
N ILE A 46 -3.40 -1.17 3.24
CA ILE A 46 -4.39 -1.44 2.19
C ILE A 46 -4.60 -0.20 1.32
N ILE A 47 -4.78 0.98 1.93
CA ILE A 47 -4.98 2.24 1.19
C ILE A 47 -3.77 2.53 0.28
N ILE A 48 -2.56 2.45 0.84
CA ILE A 48 -1.32 2.64 0.06
C ILE A 48 -1.22 1.59 -1.05
N GLY A 49 -1.54 0.33 -0.73
CA GLY A 49 -1.56 -0.76 -1.70
C GLY A 49 -2.51 -0.47 -2.87
N ILE A 50 -3.73 0.00 -2.60
CA ILE A 50 -4.69 0.39 -3.64
C ILE A 50 -4.12 1.52 -4.51
N MET A 51 -3.54 2.57 -3.91
CA MET A 51 -2.95 3.67 -4.69
C MET A 51 -1.82 3.18 -5.61
N VAL A 52 -0.95 2.31 -5.12
CA VAL A 52 0.13 1.72 -5.93
C VAL A 52 -0.43 0.86 -7.05
N LEU A 53 -1.45 0.04 -6.77
CA LEU A 53 -2.13 -0.75 -7.79
C LEU A 53 -2.76 0.14 -8.86
N THR A 54 -3.49 1.19 -8.48
CA THR A 54 -4.06 2.15 -9.42
C THR A 54 -3.00 2.79 -10.30
N ALA A 55 -1.83 3.12 -9.76
CA ALA A 55 -0.73 3.69 -10.54
C ALA A 55 -0.14 2.68 -11.54
N ILE A 56 0.00 1.41 -11.16
CA ILE A 56 0.50 0.35 -12.05
C ILE A 56 -0.52 0.04 -13.16
N PHE A 57 -1.80 0.03 -12.82
CA PHE A 57 -2.89 -0.26 -13.77
C PHE A 57 -3.48 1.00 -14.41
N ALA A 58 -2.77 2.13 -14.37
CA ALA A 58 -3.26 3.41 -14.91
C ALA A 58 -3.61 3.29 -16.40
N ASP A 59 -2.71 2.72 -17.20
CA ASP A 59 -2.90 2.56 -18.65
C ASP A 59 -4.07 1.62 -19.02
N VAL A 60 -4.51 0.76 -18.09
CA VAL A 60 -5.65 -0.15 -18.29
C VAL A 60 -6.96 0.52 -17.87
N ILE A 61 -6.93 1.33 -16.79
CA ILE A 61 -8.11 1.99 -16.24
C ILE A 61 -8.47 3.25 -17.04
N ALA A 62 -7.46 3.99 -17.49
CA ALA A 62 -7.60 5.23 -18.25
C ALA A 62 -6.56 5.25 -19.38
N PRO A 63 -6.84 4.57 -20.52
CA PRO A 63 -5.93 4.48 -21.67
C PRO A 63 -5.89 5.78 -22.50
N TYR A 64 -5.94 6.93 -21.85
CA TYR A 64 -5.96 8.26 -22.47
C TYR A 64 -4.94 9.16 -21.79
N SER A 65 -4.35 10.09 -22.53
CA SER A 65 -3.38 10.99 -21.93
C SER A 65 -4.08 12.03 -21.04
N PRO A 66 -3.53 12.39 -19.86
CA PRO A 66 -4.09 13.43 -19.00
C PRO A 66 -4.06 14.83 -19.63
N THR A 67 -3.38 15.01 -20.76
CA THR A 67 -3.31 16.26 -21.52
C THR A 67 -4.04 16.18 -22.87
N GLU A 68 -4.84 15.14 -23.10
CA GLU A 68 -5.59 14.95 -24.32
C GLU A 68 -6.94 15.68 -24.25
N ASP A 69 -7.25 16.49 -25.27
CA ASP A 69 -8.51 17.20 -25.40
C ASP A 69 -9.37 16.55 -26.51
N PHE A 70 -10.61 16.18 -26.18
CA PHE A 70 -11.54 15.56 -27.13
C PHE A 70 -12.49 16.57 -27.80
N ILE A 71 -12.07 17.84 -27.94
CA ILE A 71 -12.91 18.90 -28.49
C ILE A 71 -12.97 18.76 -30.02
N GLY A 72 -14.17 18.48 -30.54
CA GLY A 72 -14.41 18.36 -31.98
C GLY A 72 -14.30 16.93 -32.53
N GLU A 73 -14.08 15.93 -31.66
CA GLU A 73 -14.08 14.52 -32.03
C GLU A 73 -15.51 14.06 -32.38
N PRO A 74 -15.72 13.34 -33.50
CA PRO A 74 -17.03 12.78 -33.84
C PRO A 74 -17.50 11.80 -32.77
N ASN A 75 -18.79 11.85 -32.43
CA ASN A 75 -19.42 10.99 -31.42
C ASN A 75 -18.91 11.16 -29.97
N VAL A 76 -18.26 12.29 -29.67
CA VAL A 76 -17.90 12.68 -28.31
C VAL A 76 -18.60 13.98 -27.94
N THR A 77 -19.32 13.98 -26.82
CA THR A 77 -19.93 15.19 -26.26
C THR A 77 -19.32 15.56 -24.92
N ARG A 78 -19.36 16.86 -24.59
CA ARG A 78 -18.92 17.33 -23.27
C ARG A 78 -19.74 16.63 -22.19
N ARG A 79 -19.06 16.12 -21.17
CA ARG A 79 -19.65 15.38 -20.06
C ARG A 79 -20.35 14.09 -20.49
N ASP A 80 -19.78 13.39 -21.46
CA ASP A 80 -20.21 12.05 -21.81
C ASP A 80 -20.13 11.12 -20.59
N GLY A 81 -21.20 10.38 -20.35
CA GLY A 81 -21.23 9.36 -19.30
C GLY A 81 -20.29 8.19 -19.58
N PRO A 82 -20.15 7.27 -18.61
CA PRO A 82 -19.30 6.09 -18.79
C PRO A 82 -19.81 5.21 -19.94
N CYS A 83 -18.94 4.93 -20.91
CA CYS A 83 -19.20 4.06 -22.03
C CYS A 83 -18.23 2.88 -21.98
N ILE A 84 -18.76 1.67 -21.86
CA ILE A 84 -18.00 0.43 -21.77
C ILE A 84 -18.58 -0.52 -22.82
N HIS A 85 -17.79 -0.89 -23.83
CA HIS A 85 -18.25 -1.77 -24.92
C HIS A 85 -18.78 -3.10 -24.39
N PHE A 86 -18.12 -3.65 -23.36
CA PHE A 86 -18.56 -4.87 -22.70
C PHE A 86 -19.96 -4.77 -22.06
N LEU A 87 -20.39 -3.58 -21.65
CA LEU A 87 -21.72 -3.34 -21.06
C LEU A 87 -22.78 -2.93 -22.10
N GLY A 88 -22.49 -3.09 -23.40
CA GLY A 88 -23.43 -2.81 -24.48
C GLY A 88 -23.33 -1.39 -25.05
N CYS A 89 -22.22 -0.69 -24.80
CA CYS A 89 -21.94 0.58 -25.48
C CYS A 89 -21.48 0.33 -26.92
N ASP A 90 -21.96 1.14 -27.86
CA ASP A 90 -21.68 1.03 -29.29
C ASP A 90 -20.17 1.07 -29.61
N GLU A 91 -19.68 0.23 -30.54
CA GLU A 91 -18.26 0.15 -30.92
C GLU A 91 -17.79 1.37 -31.74
N SER A 92 -18.70 2.15 -32.32
CA SER A 92 -18.37 3.32 -33.14
C SER A 92 -17.97 4.56 -32.33
N ARG A 93 -18.09 4.52 -31.00
CA ARG A 93 -17.70 5.60 -30.10
C ARG A 93 -16.53 5.20 -29.21
N PRO A 94 -15.66 6.14 -28.80
CA PRO A 94 -14.56 5.86 -27.89
C PRO A 94 -15.06 5.42 -26.49
N GLN A 95 -14.27 4.55 -25.85
CA GLN A 95 -14.60 3.92 -24.57
C GLN A 95 -14.11 4.73 -23.37
N PHE A 96 -14.97 5.61 -22.83
CA PHE A 96 -14.66 6.31 -21.58
C PHE A 96 -15.19 5.54 -20.37
N ILE A 97 -14.33 4.76 -19.71
CA ILE A 97 -14.72 3.91 -18.56
C ILE A 97 -15.31 4.73 -17.41
N MET A 98 -14.76 5.91 -17.15
CA MET A 98 -15.19 6.81 -16.07
C MET A 98 -16.06 7.98 -16.57
N GLY A 99 -16.35 8.02 -17.88
CA GLY A 99 -16.92 9.19 -18.55
C GLY A 99 -15.89 10.30 -18.77
N LEU A 100 -16.32 11.35 -19.46
CA LEU A 100 -15.56 12.58 -19.62
C LEU A 100 -15.97 13.58 -18.55
N ASP A 101 -14.98 14.16 -17.87
CA ASP A 101 -15.21 15.39 -17.14
C ASP A 101 -15.25 16.57 -18.14
N GLY A 102 -16.06 17.59 -17.85
CA GLY A 102 -16.43 18.64 -18.81
C GLY A 102 -15.46 19.81 -18.93
#